data_AF-A0A2E9D6C7-F1
#
_entry.id   AF-A0A2E9D6C7-F1
#
_cell.length_a   1.000
_cell.length_b   1.000
_cell.length_c   1.000
_cell.angle_alpha   90.00
_cell.angle_beta   90.00
_cell.angle_gamma   90.00
#
_symmetry.space_group_name_H-M   'P 1'
#
loop_
_entity.id
_entity.type
_entity.pdbx_description
1 polymer ?
#
loop_
_entity_poly.entity_id
_entity_poly.type
_entity_poly.pdbx_seq_one_letter_code
_entity_poly.pdbx_strand_id
1 'polypeptide(L)'
;MYDESWEGFRAFYELAFGTPIAYLFLLLVWKKWFKAEHPGWKYAMITLIGGSFFVLNHYFFHAPFYGLLARSYTVVFLIVYYFLLIKPSGFSLIRQLVAVLAAVVFTGVYIGAEEVARALADGRMLNGVMIPEFIFVVFAFLAFVVIILAERKR
;
A
#
# COMPACT_ATOMS: atom_id res chain seq x y z
N MET A 1 -5.75 -9.07 26.07
CA MET A 1 -4.76 -10.12 25.73
C MET A 1 -5.12 -10.60 24.34
N TYR A 2 -4.15 -10.65 23.44
CA TYR A 2 -4.33 -11.15 22.09
C TYR A 2 -4.22 -12.69 22.10
N ASP A 3 -4.95 -13.36 21.22
CA ASP A 3 -4.93 -14.82 21.07
C ASP A 3 -4.08 -15.17 19.84
N GLU A 4 -2.96 -15.88 20.05
CA GLU A 4 -2.03 -16.30 18.99
C GLU A 4 -2.70 -17.14 17.90
N SER A 5 -3.85 -17.76 18.17
CA SER A 5 -4.61 -18.46 17.14
C SER A 5 -5.23 -17.54 16.08
N TRP A 6 -5.28 -16.22 16.34
CA TRP A 6 -5.81 -15.24 15.39
C TRP A 6 -4.80 -14.83 14.31
N GLU A 7 -3.53 -15.19 14.48
CA GLU A 7 -2.40 -14.68 13.71
C GLU A 7 -2.48 -15.14 12.25
N GLY A 8 -2.28 -14.19 11.33
CA GLY A 8 -2.33 -14.46 9.89
C GLY A 8 -1.01 -15.04 9.38
N PHE A 9 -1.07 -15.61 8.19
CA PHE A 9 0.06 -16.27 7.51
C PHE A 9 1.23 -15.34 7.09
N ARG A 10 1.18 -14.03 7.40
CA ARG A 10 2.11 -13.02 6.86
C ARG A 10 3.06 -12.52 7.94
N ALA A 11 4.36 -12.50 7.67
CA ALA A 11 5.35 -11.96 8.60
C ALA A 11 5.59 -10.45 8.39
N PHE A 12 5.87 -9.72 9.48
CA PHE A 12 5.88 -8.25 9.52
C PHE A 12 6.99 -7.58 8.67
N TYR A 13 8.09 -8.29 8.38
CA TYR A 13 9.18 -7.76 7.56
C TYR A 13 8.82 -7.63 6.07
N GLU A 14 7.71 -8.26 5.66
CA GLU A 14 7.22 -8.20 4.29
C GLU A 14 6.62 -6.83 3.93
N LEU A 15 6.36 -5.94 4.90
CA LEU A 15 5.66 -4.65 4.72
C LEU A 15 6.41 -3.55 3.93
N ALA A 16 7.73 -3.65 3.83
CA ALA A 16 8.52 -2.53 3.36
C ALA A 16 8.49 -2.37 1.84
N PHE A 17 8.40 -3.48 1.10
CA PHE A 17 8.74 -3.51 -0.31
C PHE A 17 7.64 -2.95 -1.22
N GLY A 18 6.37 -3.25 -0.92
CA GLY A 18 5.22 -2.72 -1.64
C GLY A 18 5.01 -1.22 -1.42
N THR A 19 5.49 -0.68 -0.30
CA THR A 19 5.29 0.72 0.10
C THR A 19 5.79 1.74 -0.94
N PRO A 20 7.07 1.76 -1.39
CA PRO A 20 7.53 2.71 -2.40
C PRO A 20 6.87 2.50 -3.77
N ILE A 21 6.54 1.26 -4.13
CA ILE A 21 5.87 0.93 -5.40
C ILE A 21 4.44 1.49 -5.40
N ALA A 22 3.71 1.29 -4.31
CA ALA A 22 2.35 1.77 -4.15
C ALA A 22 2.30 3.31 -4.03
N TYR A 23 3.29 3.93 -3.38
CA TYR A 23 3.46 5.39 -3.38
C TYR A 23 3.65 5.93 -4.81
N LEU A 24 4.57 5.35 -5.58
CA LEU A 24 4.82 5.75 -6.96
C LEU A 24 3.60 5.53 -7.84
N PHE A 25 2.86 4.44 -7.64
CA PHE A 25 1.60 4.21 -8.33
C PHE A 25 0.62 5.36 -8.10
N LEU A 26 0.37 5.75 -6.83
CA LEU A 26 -0.51 6.88 -6.52
C LEU A 26 -0.02 8.16 -7.18
N LEU A 27 1.26 8.50 -6.99
CA LEU A 27 1.86 9.70 -7.58
C LEU A 27 1.65 9.74 -9.10
N LEU A 28 1.95 8.65 -9.80
CA LEU A 28 1.89 8.57 -11.26
C LEU A 28 0.46 8.56 -11.78
N VAL A 29 -0.45 7.83 -11.16
CA VAL A 29 -1.86 7.79 -11.56
C VAL A 29 -2.50 9.17 -11.38
N TRP A 30 -2.28 9.81 -10.23
CA TRP A 30 -2.83 11.14 -9.97
C TRP A 30 -2.24 12.20 -10.90
N LYS A 31 -0.91 12.22 -11.05
CA LYS A 31 -0.22 13.18 -11.91
C LYS A 31 -0.51 12.98 -13.40
N LYS A 32 -0.41 11.76 -13.91
CA LYS A 32 -0.47 11.49 -15.36
C LYS A 32 -1.89 11.23 -15.86
N TRP A 33 -2.67 10.43 -15.12
CA TRP A 33 -3.99 10.01 -15.59
C TRP A 33 -5.07 11.02 -15.18
N PHE A 34 -5.13 11.33 -13.88
CA PHE A 34 -6.11 12.29 -13.38
C PHE A 34 -5.72 13.75 -13.63
N LYS A 35 -4.47 14.00 -14.03
CA LYS A 35 -3.92 15.34 -14.25
C LYS A 35 -4.12 16.25 -13.03
N ALA A 36 -4.03 15.66 -11.84
CA ALA A 36 -4.20 16.31 -10.57
C ALA A 36 -2.96 16.04 -9.70
N GLU A 37 -2.22 17.09 -9.40
CA GLU A 37 -1.02 17.01 -8.57
C GLU A 37 -1.36 17.35 -7.13
N HIS A 38 -0.87 16.54 -6.20
CA HIS A 38 -1.04 16.75 -4.78
C HIS A 38 0.33 16.81 -4.10
N PRO A 39 0.42 17.49 -2.95
CA PRO A 39 1.63 17.43 -2.13
C PRO A 39 1.98 15.98 -1.76
N GLY A 40 3.27 15.64 -1.83
CA GLY A 40 3.77 14.27 -1.59
C GLY A 40 3.32 13.64 -0.26
N TRP A 41 3.15 14.45 0.78
CA TRP A 41 2.67 13.98 2.09
C TRP A 41 1.28 13.32 2.02
N LYS A 42 0.42 13.74 1.07
CA LYS A 42 -0.91 13.11 0.91
C LYS A 42 -0.78 11.70 0.39
N TYR A 43 0.08 11.47 -0.61
CA TYR A 43 0.36 10.13 -1.10
C TYR A 43 1.02 9.28 -0.02
N ALA A 44 1.98 9.84 0.74
CA ALA A 44 2.61 9.16 1.85
C ALA A 44 1.60 8.75 2.95
N MET A 45 0.63 9.63 3.28
CA MET A 45 -0.43 9.33 4.24
C MET A 45 -1.34 8.19 3.76
N ILE A 46 -1.78 8.21 2.49
CA ILE A 46 -2.59 7.12 1.93
C ILE A 46 -1.81 5.81 1.92
N THR A 47 -0.52 5.84 1.56
CA THR A 47 0.33 4.65 1.58
C THR A 47 0.54 4.12 2.99
N LEU A 48 0.77 4.98 3.98
CA LEU A 48 0.94 4.61 5.39
C LEU A 48 -0.32 3.94 5.94
N ILE A 49 -1.49 4.56 5.71
CA ILE A 49 -2.77 3.99 6.11
C ILE A 49 -2.93 2.64 5.39
N GLY A 50 -2.91 2.60 4.06
CA GLY A 50 -3.03 1.36 3.29
C GLY A 50 -2.11 0.22 3.78
N GLY A 51 -0.84 0.53 4.04
CA GLY A 51 0.14 -0.43 4.57
C GLY A 51 -0.17 -0.88 6.00
N SER A 52 -0.68 -0.01 6.87
CA SER A 52 -1.04 -0.38 8.25
C SER A 52 -2.15 -1.45 8.35
N PHE A 53 -2.90 -1.70 7.26
CA PHE A 53 -3.83 -2.82 7.19
C PHE A 53 -3.15 -4.19 7.38
N PHE A 54 -1.86 -4.31 7.02
CA PHE A 54 -1.10 -5.53 7.26
C PHE A 54 -0.94 -5.85 8.74
N VAL A 55 -0.92 -4.83 9.61
CA VAL A 55 -0.89 -5.05 11.06
C VAL A 55 -2.17 -5.75 11.50
N LEU A 56 -3.32 -5.35 10.94
CA LEU A 56 -4.59 -5.99 11.23
C LEU A 56 -4.65 -7.42 10.69
N ASN A 57 -4.09 -7.65 9.50
CA ASN A 57 -3.99 -9.00 8.93
C ASN A 57 -2.99 -9.88 9.68
N HIS A 58 -1.92 -9.31 10.22
CA HIS A 58 -0.93 -10.09 10.94
C HIS A 58 -1.51 -10.60 12.25
N TYR A 59 -2.15 -9.72 13.03
CA TYR A 59 -2.66 -10.12 14.33
C TYR A 59 -4.06 -10.74 14.26
N PHE A 60 -5.00 -10.16 13.51
CA PHE A 60 -6.42 -10.47 13.69
C PHE A 60 -7.05 -11.31 12.58
N PHE A 61 -6.28 -11.90 11.65
CA PHE A 61 -6.85 -12.53 10.46
C PHE A 61 -7.88 -13.62 10.74
N HIS A 62 -7.63 -14.46 11.76
CA HIS A 62 -8.54 -15.53 12.17
C HIS A 62 -9.46 -15.14 13.33
N ALA A 63 -9.45 -13.87 13.75
CA ALA A 63 -10.31 -13.39 14.82
C ALA A 63 -11.80 -13.38 14.39
N PRO A 64 -12.75 -13.68 15.29
CA PRO A 64 -14.18 -13.73 14.95
C PRO A 64 -14.74 -12.38 14.50
N PHE A 65 -14.10 -11.27 14.90
CA PHE A 65 -14.48 -9.91 14.51
C PHE A 65 -13.69 -9.37 13.31
N TYR A 66 -12.78 -10.14 12.72
CA TYR A 66 -11.91 -9.69 11.62
C TYR A 66 -12.69 -9.11 10.45
N GLY A 67 -13.79 -9.76 10.05
CA GLY A 67 -14.62 -9.28 8.95
C GLY A 67 -15.22 -7.89 9.20
N LEU A 68 -15.62 -7.59 10.44
CA LEU A 68 -16.08 -6.26 10.83
C LEU A 68 -14.92 -5.27 10.82
N LEU A 69 -13.80 -5.63 11.46
CA LEU A 69 -12.60 -4.81 11.53
C LEU A 69 -12.09 -4.41 10.14
N ALA A 70 -12.00 -5.37 9.21
CA ALA A 70 -11.54 -5.15 7.86
C ALA A 70 -12.45 -4.20 7.06
N ARG A 71 -13.78 -4.35 7.19
CA ARG A 71 -14.76 -3.47 6.54
C ARG A 71 -14.71 -2.06 7.12
N SER A 72 -14.67 -1.93 8.44
CA SER A 72 -14.54 -0.64 9.12
C SER A 72 -13.26 0.09 8.69
N TYR A 73 -12.15 -0.65 8.63
CA TYR A 73 -10.88 -0.12 8.14
C TYR A 73 -10.97 0.38 6.69
N THR A 74 -11.58 -0.43 5.82
CA THR A 74 -11.79 -0.06 4.41
C THR A 74 -12.60 1.22 4.27
N VAL A 75 -13.67 1.38 5.08
CA VAL A 75 -14.48 2.61 5.09
C VAL A 75 -13.64 3.81 5.51
N VAL A 76 -12.86 3.70 6.59
CA VAL A 76 -11.96 4.76 7.05
C VAL A 76 -10.94 5.13 5.97
N PHE A 77 -10.30 4.13 5.37
CA PHE A 77 -9.35 4.34 4.27
C PHE A 77 -10.00 5.09 3.09
N LEU A 78 -11.17 4.66 2.64
CA LEU A 78 -11.87 5.29 1.52
C LEU A 78 -12.31 6.73 1.84
N ILE A 79 -12.75 6.99 3.08
CA ILE A 79 -13.07 8.34 3.54
C ILE A 79 -11.82 9.22 3.46
N VAL A 80 -10.71 8.79 4.05
CA VAL A 80 -9.46 9.56 4.03
C VAL A 80 -8.97 9.78 2.60
N TYR A 81 -8.98 8.75 1.77
CA TYR A 81 -8.64 8.82 0.34
C TYR A 81 -9.50 9.85 -0.40
N TYR A 82 -10.81 9.80 -0.19
CA TYR A 82 -11.76 10.72 -0.82
C TYR A 82 -11.48 12.17 -0.42
N PHE A 83 -11.33 12.46 0.87
CA PHE A 83 -11.13 13.82 1.34
C PHE A 83 -9.76 14.40 0.98
N LEU A 84 -8.71 13.57 0.94
CA LEU A 84 -7.36 14.05 0.62
C LEU A 84 -7.13 14.25 -0.87
N LEU A 85 -7.60 13.34 -1.72
CA LEU A 85 -7.25 13.31 -3.15
C LEU A 85 -8.44 13.64 -4.08
N ILE A 86 -9.63 13.06 -3.83
CA ILE A 86 -10.78 13.22 -4.75
C ILE A 86 -11.48 14.56 -4.56
N LYS A 87 -11.94 14.86 -3.35
CA LYS A 87 -12.76 16.05 -3.04
C LYS A 87 -12.10 17.37 -3.49
N PRO A 88 -10.79 17.59 -3.26
CA PRO A 88 -10.15 18.85 -3.66
C PRO A 88 -10.03 19.03 -5.18
N SER A 89 -10.17 17.96 -5.96
CA SER A 89 -9.91 17.96 -7.40
C SER A 89 -11.09 18.44 -8.26
N GLY A 90 -12.26 18.69 -7.66
CA GLY A 90 -13.43 19.20 -8.38
C GLY A 90 -13.94 18.27 -9.49
N PHE A 91 -13.67 16.96 -9.39
CA PHE A 91 -14.02 15.99 -10.43
C PHE A 91 -15.52 15.81 -10.59
N SER A 92 -15.95 15.55 -11.83
CA SER A 92 -17.30 15.06 -12.12
C SER A 92 -17.55 13.71 -11.46
N LEU A 93 -18.81 13.35 -11.24
CA LEU A 93 -19.18 12.11 -10.54
C LEU A 93 -18.52 10.86 -11.15
N ILE A 94 -18.50 10.75 -12.49
CA ILE A 94 -17.85 9.62 -13.20
C ILE A 94 -16.35 9.58 -12.87
N ARG A 95 -15.66 10.72 -12.88
CA ARG A 95 -14.24 10.79 -12.53
C ARG A 95 -14.00 10.48 -11.05
N GLN A 96 -14.91 10.86 -10.15
CA GLN A 96 -14.84 10.45 -8.75
C GLN A 96 -14.94 8.94 -8.61
N LEU A 97 -15.87 8.29 -9.31
CA LEU A 97 -16.00 6.83 -9.30
C LEU A 97 -14.73 6.14 -9.84
N VAL A 98 -14.17 6.64 -10.95
CA VAL A 98 -12.89 6.12 -11.49
C VAL A 98 -11.74 6.35 -10.51
N ALA A 99 -11.70 7.49 -9.81
CA ALA A 99 -10.69 7.77 -8.79
C ALA A 99 -10.82 6.87 -7.55
N VAL A 100 -12.03 6.47 -7.17
CA VAL A 100 -12.27 5.45 -6.13
C VAL A 100 -11.76 4.08 -6.60
N LEU A 101 -11.97 3.71 -7.86
CA LEU A 101 -11.42 2.45 -8.40
C LEU A 101 -9.89 2.44 -8.36
N ALA A 102 -9.22 3.59 -8.54
CA ALA A 102 -7.78 3.68 -8.39
C ALA A 102 -7.30 3.34 -6.95
N ALA A 103 -8.13 3.55 -5.92
CA ALA A 103 -7.83 3.13 -4.56
C ALA A 103 -7.83 1.60 -4.41
N VAL A 104 -8.71 0.90 -5.13
CA VAL A 104 -8.74 -0.57 -5.17
C VAL A 104 -7.50 -1.11 -5.89
N VAL A 105 -7.16 -0.52 -7.04
CA VAL A 105 -5.96 -0.90 -7.80
C VAL A 105 -4.69 -0.64 -6.98
N PHE A 106 -4.64 0.48 -6.24
CA PHE A 106 -3.54 0.78 -5.30
C PHE A 106 -3.33 -0.36 -4.30
N THR A 107 -4.39 -0.87 -3.69
CA THR A 107 -4.30 -2.01 -2.75
C THR A 107 -3.77 -3.26 -3.45
N GLY A 108 -4.22 -3.53 -4.68
CA GLY A 108 -3.72 -4.64 -5.49
C GLY A 108 -2.24 -4.50 -5.86
N VAL A 109 -1.78 -3.29 -6.19
CA VAL A 109 -0.37 -2.99 -6.47
C VAL A 109 0.49 -3.21 -5.24
N TYR A 110 0.03 -2.72 -4.08
CA TYR A 110 0.73 -2.93 -2.80
C TYR A 110 0.86 -4.43 -2.51
N ILE A 111 -0.27 -5.14 -2.46
CA ILE A 111 -0.28 -6.58 -2.13
C ILE A 111 0.53 -7.37 -3.16
N GLY A 112 0.37 -7.09 -4.45
CA GLY A 112 1.09 -7.79 -5.50
C GLY A 112 2.61 -7.61 -5.40
N ALA A 113 3.08 -6.42 -5.03
CA ALA A 113 4.49 -6.19 -4.76
C ALA A 113 4.99 -7.04 -3.57
N GLU A 114 4.22 -7.13 -2.49
CA GLU A 114 4.59 -7.98 -1.35
C GLU A 114 4.57 -9.48 -1.70
N GLU A 115 3.60 -9.92 -2.50
CA GLU A 115 3.56 -11.32 -2.97
C GLU A 115 4.76 -11.66 -3.85
N VAL A 116 5.25 -10.70 -4.66
CA VAL A 116 6.48 -10.88 -5.45
C VAL A 116 7.70 -10.98 -4.55
N ALA A 117 7.83 -10.09 -3.55
CA ALA A 117 8.93 -10.15 -2.59
C ALA A 117 8.94 -11.50 -1.85
N ARG A 118 7.77 -11.97 -1.40
CA ARG A 118 7.63 -13.28 -0.75
C ARG A 118 8.01 -14.42 -1.69
N ALA A 119 7.51 -14.42 -2.92
CA ALA A 119 7.80 -15.48 -3.87
C ALA A 119 9.30 -15.54 -4.26
N LEU A 120 10.01 -14.42 -4.20
CA LEU A 120 11.47 -14.37 -4.34
C LEU A 120 12.20 -14.82 -3.08
N ALA A 121 11.72 -14.47 -1.89
CA ALA A 121 12.29 -14.91 -0.62
C ALA A 121 12.18 -16.44 -0.46
N ASP A 122 11.03 -17.01 -0.80
CA ASP A 122 10.77 -18.45 -0.75
C ASP A 122 11.44 -19.23 -1.91
N GLY A 123 12.11 -18.55 -2.84
CA GLY A 123 12.72 -19.17 -4.02
C GLY A 123 11.73 -19.69 -5.08
N ARG A 124 10.43 -19.40 -4.94
CA ARG A 124 9.37 -19.81 -5.89
C ARG A 124 9.52 -19.19 -7.28
N MET A 125 10.19 -18.06 -7.40
CA MET A 125 10.37 -17.34 -8.68
C MET A 125 11.71 -17.59 -9.38
N LEU A 126 12.74 -18.05 -8.66
CA LEU A 126 14.12 -18.16 -9.19
C LEU A 126 14.66 -19.59 -9.08
N ASN A 127 13.89 -20.59 -9.51
CA ASN A 127 14.30 -22.01 -9.53
C ASN A 127 14.86 -22.50 -8.17
N GLY A 128 14.28 -22.07 -7.05
CA GLY A 128 14.74 -22.42 -5.70
C GLY A 128 15.82 -21.51 -5.12
N VAL A 129 16.29 -20.50 -5.86
CA VAL A 129 17.20 -19.47 -5.32
C VAL A 129 16.42 -18.51 -4.44
N MET A 130 16.70 -18.55 -3.14
CA MET A 130 16.11 -17.66 -2.15
C MET A 130 16.84 -16.32 -2.11
N ILE A 131 16.09 -15.22 -2.13
CA ILE A 131 16.62 -13.88 -1.89
C ILE A 131 16.46 -13.54 -0.41
N PRO A 132 17.54 -13.19 0.32
CA PRO A 132 17.42 -12.77 1.71
C PRO A 132 16.46 -11.59 1.91
N GLU A 133 15.54 -11.71 2.86
CA GLU A 133 14.44 -10.78 3.07
C GLU A 133 14.89 -9.33 3.32
N PHE A 134 16.03 -9.16 4.00
CA PHE A 134 16.60 -7.84 4.28
C PHE A 134 16.90 -7.05 3.00
N ILE A 135 17.13 -7.71 1.86
CA ILE A 135 17.39 -7.05 0.57
C ILE A 135 16.17 -6.23 0.13
N PHE A 136 14.95 -6.74 0.35
CA PHE A 136 13.73 -6.02 -0.01
C PHE A 136 13.55 -4.78 0.86
N VAL A 137 13.89 -4.87 2.14
CA VAL A 137 13.88 -3.74 3.07
C VAL A 137 14.89 -2.68 2.62
N VAL A 138 16.15 -3.07 2.35
CA VAL A 138 17.19 -2.16 1.86
C VAL A 138 16.77 -1.49 0.55
N PHE A 139 16.22 -2.25 -0.39
CA PHE A 139 15.72 -1.71 -1.65
C PHE A 139 14.60 -0.68 -1.42
N ALA A 140 13.67 -0.95 -0.50
CA ALA A 140 12.60 -0.03 -0.19
C ALA A 140 13.11 1.29 0.39
N PHE A 141 14.09 1.22 1.32
CA PHE A 141 14.74 2.42 1.86
C PHE A 141 15.45 3.23 0.78
N LEU A 142 16.24 2.58 -0.07
CA LEU A 142 16.92 3.25 -1.18
C LEU A 142 15.93 3.88 -2.16
N ALA A 143 14.83 3.20 -2.47
CA ALA A 143 13.77 3.72 -3.33
C ALA A 143 13.17 5.01 -2.74
N PHE A 144 12.88 5.05 -1.43
CA PHE A 144 12.41 6.26 -0.78
C PHE A 144 13.43 7.40 -0.78
N VAL A 145 14.71 7.11 -0.55
CA VAL A 145 15.77 8.12 -0.67
C VAL A 145 15.76 8.74 -2.07
N VAL A 146 15.69 7.91 -3.11
CA VAL A 146 15.61 8.39 -4.50
C VAL A 146 14.35 9.22 -4.74
N ILE A 147 13.19 8.78 -4.25
CA ILE A 147 11.92 9.52 -4.36
C ILE A 147 12.03 10.89 -3.71
N ILE A 148 12.52 10.97 -2.47
CA ILE A 148 12.67 12.23 -1.73
C ILE A 148 13.63 13.18 -2.45
N LEU A 149 14.78 12.67 -2.91
CA LEU A 149 15.76 13.47 -3.65
C LEU A 149 15.22 13.96 -5.00
N ALA A 150 14.38 13.16 -5.67
CA ALA A 150 13.75 13.53 -6.93
C ALA A 150 12.67 14.61 -6.75
N GLU A 151 11.88 14.53 -5.67
CA GLU A 151 10.84 15.52 -5.35
C GLU A 151 11.46 16.85 -4.88
N ARG A 152 12.59 16.85 -4.16
CA ARG A 152 13.29 18.08 -3.74
C ARG A 152 13.75 18.96 -4.91
N LYS A 153 13.95 18.39 -6.09
CA LYS A 153 14.44 19.11 -7.28
C LYS A 153 13.33 19.76 -8.10
N ARG A 154 12.05 19.54 -7.75
CA ARG A 154 10.89 20.12 -8.41
C ARG A 154 10.37 21.30 -7.62
#